data_AF-A0A0C3D9N1-F1
#
_entry.id   AF-A0A0C3D9N1-F1
#
_cell.length_a   1.000
_cell.length_b   1.000
_cell.length_c   1.000
_cell.angle_alpha   90.00
_cell.angle_beta   90.00
_cell.angle_gamma   90.00
#
_symmetry.space_group_name_H-M   'P 1'
#
loop_
_entity.id
_entity.type
_entity.pdbx_description
1 polymer ?
#
loop_
_entity_poly.entity_id
_entity_poly.type
_entity_poly.pdbx_seq_one_letter_code
_entity_poly.pdbx_strand_id
1 'polypeptide(L)'
;MLISIAPTSKSIEIDLISRQGEYGCPHGSVTWLTKALKLEEAQLVFALDSRQAKSTMTETYKLSMIHRCKWLQSHINGLMECAEKYLGGSLDDVLQNASQVPDQPDNWYDTDNPSLIPSSEGVEFVVLPLPSYLGKHHFQRFGVGGIVEQELQLRQGQANDTLHELRLALADKAVIFRTKVRHATNYNRNTRAWGKVASTEAIVQRHARIYCRCRKQMIALGASPDVLSRYQELHDTELRVSTAIADPNARGHWDDTLAWFWTMDVPWDTAIDNWMSECL
;
A
#
# COMPACT_ATOMS: atom_id res chain seq x y z
N MET A 1 -7.67 30.61 5.23
CA MET A 1 -8.17 29.22 5.29
C MET A 1 -6.99 28.38 5.73
N LEU A 2 -7.01 27.86 6.95
CA LEU A 2 -5.91 27.02 7.44
C LEU A 2 -6.04 25.66 6.76
N ILE A 3 -5.12 25.37 5.86
CA ILE A 3 -5.04 24.10 5.18
C ILE A 3 -4.50 23.09 6.20
N SER A 4 -5.35 22.19 6.70
CA SER A 4 -4.96 21.17 7.67
C SER A 4 -4.22 20.02 6.96
N ILE A 5 -2.99 19.77 7.38
CA ILE A 5 -2.17 18.62 6.94
C ILE A 5 -2.98 17.32 7.16
N ALA A 6 -2.99 16.44 6.16
CA ALA A 6 -3.66 15.15 6.28
C ALA A 6 -3.03 14.31 7.42
N PRO A 7 -3.81 13.57 8.20
CA PRO A 7 -3.25 12.77 9.28
C PRO A 7 -2.54 11.52 8.73
N THR A 8 -1.38 11.17 9.32
CA THR A 8 -0.64 9.93 9.02
C THR A 8 -1.36 8.71 9.60
N SER A 9 -1.02 7.51 9.14
CA SER A 9 -1.55 6.26 9.73
C SER A 9 -1.30 6.20 11.25
N LYS A 10 -0.10 6.60 11.69
CA LYS A 10 0.25 6.68 13.12
C LYS A 10 -0.60 7.69 13.89
N SER A 11 -0.83 8.87 13.31
CA SER A 11 -1.67 9.90 13.95
C SER A 11 -3.12 9.40 14.10
N ILE A 12 -3.65 8.70 13.09
CA ILE A 12 -4.99 8.12 13.14
C ILE A 12 -5.04 7.00 14.18
N GLU A 13 -4.02 6.13 14.23
CA GLU A 13 -3.93 5.07 15.24
C GLU A 13 -3.97 5.63 16.66
N ILE A 14 -3.18 6.68 16.96
CA ILE A 14 -3.16 7.34 18.26
C ILE A 14 -4.54 7.92 18.61
N ASP A 15 -5.18 8.60 17.66
CA ASP A 15 -6.50 9.19 17.85
C ASP A 15 -7.58 8.12 18.10
N LEU A 16 -7.58 7.05 17.31
CA LEU A 16 -8.52 5.93 17.45
C LEU A 16 -8.34 5.16 18.77
N ILE A 17 -7.10 4.96 19.23
CA ILE A 17 -6.83 4.35 20.54
C ILE A 17 -7.35 5.25 21.66
N SER A 18 -7.17 6.57 21.53
CA SER A 18 -7.64 7.55 22.52
C SER A 18 -9.18 7.59 22.62
N ARG A 19 -9.88 7.33 21.51
CA ARG A 19 -11.35 7.38 21.39
C ARG A 19 -12.02 5.99 21.41
N GLN A 20 -11.34 4.97 21.92
CA GLN A 20 -11.77 3.57 21.77
C GLN A 20 -13.14 3.24 22.40
N GLY A 21 -13.59 4.02 23.40
CA GLY A 21 -14.91 3.88 24.01
C GLY A 21 -16.09 4.38 23.17
N GLU A 22 -15.85 5.17 22.13
CA GLU A 22 -16.90 5.77 21.28
C GLU A 22 -17.49 4.78 20.27
N TYR A 23 -16.73 3.76 19.88
CA TYR A 23 -17.06 2.88 18.74
C TYR A 23 -17.76 1.57 19.13
N GLY A 24 -17.92 1.29 20.43
CA GLY A 24 -18.51 0.03 20.91
C GLY A 24 -17.70 -1.22 20.51
N CYS A 25 -16.45 -1.06 20.10
CA CYS A 25 -15.59 -2.14 19.61
C CYS A 25 -14.87 -2.86 20.76
N PRO A 26 -14.47 -4.13 20.57
CA PRO A 26 -13.59 -4.82 21.51
C PRO A 26 -12.29 -4.05 21.72
N HIS A 27 -11.82 -4.01 22.98
CA HIS A 27 -10.56 -3.36 23.32
C HIS A 27 -9.38 -4.05 22.60
N GLY A 28 -8.51 -3.23 21.99
CA GLY A 28 -7.37 -3.67 21.18
C GLY A 28 -7.67 -3.84 19.68
N SER A 29 -8.91 -3.58 19.24
CA SER A 29 -9.33 -3.65 17.82
C SER A 29 -8.45 -2.82 16.88
N VAL A 30 -8.14 -1.58 17.25
CA VAL A 30 -7.32 -0.65 16.45
C VAL A 30 -5.90 -1.19 16.25
N THR A 31 -5.25 -1.66 17.32
CA THR A 31 -3.90 -2.25 17.25
C THR A 31 -3.88 -3.53 16.43
N TRP A 32 -4.93 -4.36 16.57
CA TRP A 32 -5.08 -5.57 15.77
C TRP A 32 -5.28 -5.27 14.28
N LEU A 33 -6.14 -4.30 13.94
CA LEU A 33 -6.32 -3.80 12.57
C LEU A 33 -5.01 -3.25 12.00
N THR A 34 -4.29 -2.42 12.76
CA THR A 34 -3.02 -1.84 12.31
C THR A 34 -1.99 -2.93 12.00
N LYS A 35 -1.92 -3.98 12.86
CA LYS A 35 -1.07 -5.15 12.58
C LYS A 35 -1.50 -5.87 11.31
N ALA A 36 -2.80 -6.07 11.09
CA ALA A 36 -3.33 -6.70 9.89
C ALA A 36 -3.02 -5.89 8.62
N LEU A 37 -3.17 -4.56 8.65
CA LEU A 37 -2.83 -3.67 7.53
C LEU A 37 -1.34 -3.70 7.18
N LYS A 38 -0.46 -3.74 8.19
CA LYS A 38 0.99 -3.91 7.98
C LYS A 38 1.33 -5.27 7.36
N LEU A 39 0.61 -6.32 7.75
CA LEU A 39 0.79 -7.66 7.16
C LEU A 39 0.30 -7.71 5.72
N GLU A 40 -0.80 -7.03 5.40
CA GLU A 40 -1.29 -6.92 4.02
C GLU A 40 -0.26 -6.22 3.12
N GLU A 41 0.33 -5.11 3.60
CA GLU A 41 1.39 -4.42 2.88
C GLU A 41 2.61 -5.35 2.68
N ALA A 42 3.02 -6.08 3.73
CA ALA A 42 4.13 -7.01 3.65
C ALA A 42 3.86 -8.19 2.68
N GLN A 43 2.64 -8.72 2.62
CA GLN A 43 2.23 -9.71 1.62
C GLN A 43 2.33 -9.14 0.20
N LEU A 44 1.83 -7.92 -0.02
CA LEU A 44 1.86 -7.26 -1.33
C LEU A 44 3.30 -7.02 -1.81
N VAL A 45 4.18 -6.55 -0.92
CA VAL A 45 5.60 -6.31 -1.20
C VAL A 45 6.33 -7.61 -1.46
N PHE A 46 6.06 -8.66 -0.67
CA PHE A 46 6.64 -9.98 -0.91
C PHE A 46 6.21 -10.55 -2.28
N ALA A 47 4.95 -10.37 -2.68
CA ALA A 47 4.45 -10.77 -4.00
C ALA A 47 5.11 -9.99 -5.15
N LEU A 48 5.46 -8.72 -4.94
CA LEU A 48 6.21 -7.92 -5.90
C LEU A 48 7.65 -8.44 -6.07
N ASP A 49 8.35 -8.63 -4.96
CA ASP A 49 9.73 -9.13 -4.94
C ASP A 49 9.82 -10.53 -5.55
N SER A 50 8.84 -11.41 -5.27
CA SER A 50 8.81 -12.77 -5.81
C SER A 50 8.60 -12.83 -7.32
N ARG A 51 7.86 -11.88 -7.90
CA ARG A 51 7.70 -11.74 -9.36
C ARG A 51 9.00 -11.31 -10.03
N GLN A 52 9.72 -10.36 -9.43
CA GLN A 52 10.98 -9.85 -9.99
C GLN A 52 12.14 -10.87 -9.89
N ALA A 53 12.07 -11.80 -8.93
CA ALA A 53 13.12 -12.76 -8.63
C ALA A 53 13.31 -13.91 -9.65
N LYS A 54 12.35 -14.16 -10.55
CA LYS A 54 12.29 -15.41 -11.33
C LYS A 54 13.42 -15.61 -12.35
N SER A 55 14.26 -14.61 -12.63
CA SER A 55 15.27 -14.70 -13.71
C SER A 55 16.73 -14.84 -13.28
N THR A 56 17.15 -14.50 -12.04
CA THR A 56 18.57 -14.60 -11.63
C THR A 56 18.71 -14.56 -10.11
N MET A 57 18.75 -15.71 -9.45
CA MET A 57 18.56 -15.75 -8.00
C MET A 57 19.70 -16.45 -7.26
N THR A 58 20.53 -15.66 -6.57
CA THR A 58 21.61 -16.11 -5.68
C THR A 58 21.05 -16.88 -4.48
N GLU A 59 21.81 -17.82 -3.92
CA GLU A 59 21.42 -18.59 -2.72
C GLU A 59 21.08 -17.69 -1.52
N THR A 60 21.85 -16.62 -1.31
CA THR A 60 21.59 -15.63 -0.25
C THR A 60 20.22 -14.97 -0.39
N TYR A 61 19.85 -14.60 -1.62
CA TYR A 61 18.55 -14.00 -1.88
C TYR A 61 17.41 -15.02 -1.71
N LYS A 62 17.60 -16.27 -2.15
CA LYS A 62 16.66 -17.38 -1.86
C LYS A 62 16.43 -17.56 -0.36
N LEU A 63 17.50 -17.60 0.42
CA LEU A 63 17.41 -17.73 1.88
C LEU A 63 16.66 -16.54 2.50
N SER A 64 16.92 -15.32 2.04
CA SER A 64 16.19 -14.13 2.50
C SER A 64 14.68 -14.19 2.20
N MET A 65 14.30 -14.71 1.02
CA MET A 65 12.89 -14.90 0.67
C MET A 65 12.22 -15.98 1.53
N ILE A 66 12.92 -17.08 1.82
CA ILE A 66 12.41 -18.13 2.71
C ILE A 66 12.19 -17.56 4.12
N HIS A 67 13.13 -16.73 4.63
CA HIS A 67 13.00 -16.10 5.93
C HIS A 67 11.79 -15.16 5.99
N ARG A 68 11.61 -14.30 4.98
CA ARG A 68 10.43 -13.41 4.89
C ARG A 68 9.12 -14.19 4.80
N CYS A 69 9.08 -15.29 4.03
CA CYS A 69 7.91 -16.16 3.94
C CYS A 69 7.56 -16.79 5.30
N LYS A 70 8.54 -17.34 6.02
CA LYS A 70 8.35 -17.90 7.38
C LYS A 70 7.89 -16.82 8.36
N TRP A 71 8.48 -15.63 8.29
CA TRP A 71 8.10 -14.49 9.12
C TRP A 71 6.64 -14.10 8.88
N LEU A 72 6.23 -13.95 7.61
CA LEU A 72 4.85 -13.65 7.22
C LEU A 72 3.89 -14.71 7.76
N GLN A 73 4.21 -16.00 7.55
CA GLN A 73 3.36 -17.10 8.03
C GLN A 73 3.16 -17.04 9.54
N SER A 74 4.24 -16.84 10.30
CA SER A 74 4.15 -16.77 11.76
C SER A 74 3.31 -15.58 12.23
N HIS A 75 3.44 -14.43 11.58
CA HIS A 75 2.69 -13.23 11.96
C HIS A 75 1.22 -13.30 11.57
N ILE A 76 0.92 -13.94 10.43
CA ILE A 76 -0.45 -14.25 10.01
C ILE A 76 -1.09 -15.23 11.00
N ASN A 77 -0.41 -16.32 11.36
CA ASN A 77 -0.93 -17.26 12.36
C ASN A 77 -1.25 -16.56 13.68
N GLY A 78 -0.34 -15.73 14.20
CA GLY A 78 -0.58 -14.97 15.42
C GLY A 78 -1.66 -13.89 15.29
N LEU A 79 -1.94 -13.39 14.07
CA LEU A 79 -3.10 -12.51 13.81
C LEU A 79 -4.42 -13.30 13.88
N MET A 80 -4.43 -14.49 13.27
CA MET A 80 -5.57 -15.39 13.16
C MET A 80 -6.01 -15.94 14.51
N GLU A 81 -5.06 -16.30 15.38
CA GLU A 81 -5.33 -16.74 16.76
C GLU A 81 -6.13 -15.71 17.58
N CYS A 82 -6.00 -14.42 17.27
CA CYS A 82 -6.71 -13.35 17.94
C CYS A 82 -7.98 -12.88 17.21
N ALA A 83 -8.26 -13.40 16.01
CA ALA A 83 -9.27 -12.84 15.12
C ALA A 83 -10.70 -12.95 15.67
N GLU A 84 -11.06 -14.10 16.25
CA GLU A 84 -12.43 -14.36 16.75
C GLU A 84 -12.89 -13.32 17.79
N LYS A 85 -11.95 -12.81 18.60
CA LYS A 85 -12.21 -11.73 19.57
C LYS A 85 -12.78 -10.47 18.91
N TYR A 86 -12.41 -10.21 17.66
CA TYR A 86 -12.76 -8.98 16.95
C TYR A 86 -13.83 -9.20 15.88
N LEU A 87 -13.93 -10.39 15.30
CA LEU A 87 -14.91 -10.68 14.24
C LEU A 87 -16.35 -10.76 14.76
N GLY A 88 -16.56 -11.11 16.03
CA GLY A 88 -17.89 -11.29 16.60
C GLY A 88 -18.55 -12.63 16.23
N GLY A 89 -17.80 -13.55 15.60
CA GLY A 89 -18.22 -14.90 15.23
C GLY A 89 -17.02 -15.83 14.99
N SER A 90 -17.31 -17.10 14.67
CA SER A 90 -16.30 -18.13 14.35
C SER A 90 -15.52 -17.76 13.09
N LEU A 91 -14.18 -17.78 13.16
CA LEU A 91 -13.29 -17.38 12.06
C LEU A 91 -13.53 -18.20 10.78
N ASP A 92 -13.72 -19.51 10.92
CA ASP A 92 -13.94 -20.41 9.78
C ASP A 92 -15.24 -20.08 9.04
N ASP A 93 -16.30 -19.76 9.76
CA ASP A 93 -17.59 -19.37 9.17
C ASP A 93 -17.45 -18.04 8.41
N VAL A 94 -16.67 -17.10 8.94
CA VAL A 94 -16.47 -15.79 8.30
C VAL A 94 -15.69 -15.94 6.98
N LEU A 95 -14.61 -16.72 6.99
CA LEU A 95 -13.76 -16.91 5.81
C LEU A 95 -14.47 -17.67 4.69
N GLN A 96 -15.28 -18.69 5.02
CA GLN A 96 -16.06 -19.42 4.02
C GLN A 96 -17.06 -18.53 3.26
N ASN A 97 -17.61 -17.51 3.93
CA ASN A 97 -18.50 -16.54 3.30
C ASN A 97 -17.75 -15.49 2.46
N ALA A 98 -16.51 -15.14 2.84
CA ALA A 98 -15.69 -14.16 2.14
C ALA A 98 -15.20 -14.64 0.76
N SER A 99 -14.95 -15.95 0.59
CA SER A 99 -14.52 -16.56 -0.69
C SER A 99 -15.53 -16.45 -1.84
N GLN A 100 -16.72 -15.86 -1.61
CA GLN A 100 -17.74 -15.62 -2.63
C GLN A 100 -17.63 -14.25 -3.31
N VAL A 101 -16.75 -13.36 -2.83
CA VAL A 101 -16.49 -12.06 -3.48
C VAL A 101 -15.59 -12.28 -4.69
N PRO A 102 -16.01 -11.90 -5.91
CA PRO A 102 -15.19 -12.08 -7.10
C PRO A 102 -13.86 -11.33 -6.92
N ASP A 103 -12.76 -12.06 -7.03
CA ASP A 103 -11.44 -11.49 -7.31
C ASP A 103 -11.55 -10.74 -8.64
N GLN A 104 -11.91 -9.46 -8.58
CA GLN A 104 -11.79 -8.60 -9.73
C GLN A 104 -10.29 -8.37 -9.92
N PRO A 105 -9.68 -8.89 -11.00
CA PRO A 105 -8.25 -8.76 -11.23
C PRO A 105 -7.89 -7.29 -11.15
N ASP A 106 -6.83 -6.97 -10.42
CA ASP A 106 -6.29 -5.61 -10.40
C ASP A 106 -5.98 -5.26 -11.86
N ASN A 107 -6.77 -4.34 -12.44
CA ASN A 107 -6.72 -3.98 -13.86
C ASN A 107 -5.45 -3.18 -14.24
N TRP A 108 -4.44 -3.25 -13.38
CA TRP A 108 -3.10 -2.77 -13.64
C TRP A 108 -2.39 -3.80 -14.51
N TYR A 109 -2.71 -3.76 -15.80
CA TYR A 109 -1.97 -4.51 -16.79
C TYR A 109 -0.54 -3.97 -16.82
N ASP A 110 0.38 -4.74 -16.23
CA ASP A 110 1.81 -4.64 -16.50
C ASP A 110 1.98 -4.90 -18.01
N THR A 111 1.90 -3.82 -18.80
CA THR A 111 1.85 -3.90 -20.27
C THR A 111 3.16 -4.50 -20.81
N ASP A 112 4.20 -4.57 -19.99
CA ASP A 112 5.51 -5.13 -20.31
C ASP A 112 5.73 -6.58 -19.85
N ASN A 113 4.75 -7.25 -19.22
CA ASN A 113 4.93 -8.66 -18.82
C ASN A 113 3.64 -9.51 -18.85
N PRO A 114 3.26 -10.08 -20.02
CA PRO A 114 2.02 -10.85 -20.23
C PRO A 114 2.01 -12.24 -19.57
N SER A 115 3.09 -12.66 -18.94
CA SER A 115 3.26 -14.03 -18.46
C SER A 115 3.60 -14.01 -16.98
N LEU A 116 2.65 -14.43 -16.15
CA LEU A 116 2.80 -15.37 -15.03
C LEU A 116 1.59 -15.20 -14.10
N ILE A 117 0.62 -16.09 -14.28
CA ILE A 117 -0.48 -16.30 -13.34
C ILE A 117 0.14 -16.56 -11.95
N PRO A 118 -0.27 -15.87 -10.88
CA PRO A 118 0.23 -16.16 -9.55
C PRO A 118 -0.19 -17.58 -9.13
N SER A 119 0.76 -18.37 -8.63
CA SER A 119 0.47 -19.65 -8.00
C SER A 119 -0.34 -19.41 -6.72
N SER A 120 -1.61 -19.82 -6.73
CA SER A 120 -2.63 -19.52 -5.72
C SER A 120 -2.42 -20.13 -4.32
N GLU A 121 -1.21 -20.64 -4.01
CA GLU A 121 -0.92 -21.41 -2.78
C GLU A 121 0.14 -20.76 -1.87
N GLY A 122 0.59 -19.54 -2.20
CA GLY A 122 1.60 -18.81 -1.43
C GLY A 122 1.05 -18.03 -0.23
N VAL A 123 1.90 -17.78 0.77
CA VAL A 123 1.61 -16.99 1.99
C VAL A 123 1.14 -15.57 1.64
N GLU A 124 1.53 -15.07 0.46
CA GLU A 124 1.11 -13.79 -0.11
C GLU A 124 -0.37 -13.72 -0.54
N PHE A 125 -1.06 -14.86 -0.65
CA PHE A 125 -2.48 -14.94 -1.05
C PHE A 125 -3.41 -15.31 0.11
N VAL A 126 -2.88 -15.51 1.31
CA VAL A 126 -3.70 -15.78 2.49
C VAL A 126 -4.59 -14.58 2.78
N VAL A 127 -5.90 -14.78 2.73
CA VAL A 127 -6.90 -13.75 3.02
C VAL A 127 -6.81 -13.36 4.49
N LEU A 128 -6.47 -12.11 4.75
CA LEU A 128 -6.44 -11.58 6.12
C LEU A 128 -7.86 -11.30 6.61
N PRO A 129 -8.13 -11.48 7.92
CA PRO A 129 -9.46 -11.29 8.51
C PRO A 129 -9.80 -9.79 8.67
N LEU A 130 -9.65 -8.98 7.64
CA LEU A 130 -9.99 -7.55 7.65
C LEU A 130 -11.45 -7.33 7.21
N PRO A 131 -12.17 -6.37 7.82
CA PRO A 131 -13.50 -5.99 7.37
C PRO A 131 -13.62 -5.68 5.87
N SER A 132 -12.60 -5.11 5.25
CA SER A 132 -12.58 -4.84 3.81
C SER A 132 -12.61 -6.10 2.94
N TYR A 133 -12.04 -7.22 3.41
CA TYR A 133 -12.06 -8.52 2.73
C TYR A 133 -13.30 -9.35 3.07
N LEU A 134 -13.77 -9.25 4.31
CA LEU A 134 -14.85 -10.09 4.84
C LEU A 134 -16.26 -9.49 4.59
N GLY A 135 -16.31 -8.19 4.31
CA GLY A 135 -17.54 -7.46 4.04
C GLY A 135 -18.18 -6.84 5.30
N LYS A 136 -18.61 -5.59 5.17
CA LYS A 136 -19.17 -4.80 6.29
C LYS A 136 -20.45 -5.36 6.93
N HIS A 137 -21.26 -6.10 6.17
CA HIS A 137 -22.53 -6.64 6.67
C HIS A 137 -22.33 -7.65 7.80
N HIS A 138 -21.23 -8.40 7.78
CA HIS A 138 -20.87 -9.30 8.86
C HIS A 138 -20.72 -8.54 10.19
N PHE A 139 -19.86 -7.52 10.20
CA PHE A 139 -19.57 -6.73 11.40
C PHE A 139 -20.79 -5.98 11.93
N GLN A 140 -21.65 -5.49 11.04
CA GLN A 140 -22.93 -4.87 11.42
C GLN A 140 -23.86 -5.86 12.12
N ARG A 141 -23.98 -7.09 11.60
CA ARG A 141 -24.85 -8.14 12.16
C ARG A 141 -24.41 -8.56 13.57
N PHE A 142 -23.11 -8.62 13.83
CA PHE A 142 -22.55 -9.05 15.12
C PHE A 142 -22.32 -7.90 16.11
N GLY A 143 -22.80 -6.68 15.80
CA GLY A 143 -22.69 -5.54 16.70
C GLY A 143 -21.28 -4.97 16.86
N VAL A 144 -20.33 -5.38 16.01
CA VAL A 144 -18.94 -4.90 15.96
C VAL A 144 -18.69 -3.97 14.76
N GLY A 145 -19.74 -3.28 14.32
CA GLY A 145 -19.72 -2.40 13.13
C GLY A 145 -18.70 -1.27 13.21
N GLY A 146 -18.33 -0.82 14.41
CA GLY A 146 -17.32 0.22 14.59
C GLY A 146 -15.93 -0.18 14.08
N ILE A 147 -15.62 -1.48 13.96
CA ILE A 147 -14.35 -1.97 13.41
C ILE A 147 -14.21 -1.60 11.93
N VAL A 148 -15.33 -1.59 11.18
CA VAL A 148 -15.36 -1.17 9.76
C VAL A 148 -14.93 0.29 9.63
N GLU A 149 -15.43 1.14 10.52
CA GLU A 149 -15.11 2.57 10.53
C GLU A 149 -13.66 2.82 10.98
N GLN A 150 -13.18 2.08 11.99
CA GLN A 150 -11.78 2.10 12.41
C GLN A 150 -10.84 1.70 11.27
N GLU A 151 -11.16 0.63 10.53
CA GLU A 151 -10.36 0.23 9.36
C GLU A 151 -10.38 1.33 8.30
N LEU A 152 -11.55 1.90 7.99
CA LEU A 152 -11.68 2.96 6.98
C LEU A 152 -10.81 4.19 7.32
N GLN A 153 -10.75 4.59 8.59
CA GLN A 153 -9.89 5.68 9.03
C GLN A 153 -8.41 5.30 8.91
N LEU A 154 -8.01 4.11 9.36
CA LEU A 154 -6.61 3.64 9.22
C LEU A 154 -6.18 3.56 7.74
N ARG A 155 -7.08 3.13 6.85
CA ARG A 155 -6.86 3.12 5.39
C ARG A 155 -6.62 4.52 4.84
N GLN A 156 -7.36 5.53 5.29
CA GLN A 156 -7.09 6.93 4.89
C GLN A 156 -5.68 7.38 5.31
N GLY A 157 -5.24 7.01 6.52
CA GLY A 157 -3.88 7.28 6.99
C GLY A 157 -2.83 6.53 6.17
N GLN A 158 -3.05 5.25 5.89
CA GLN A 158 -2.19 4.43 5.02
C GLN A 158 -2.09 5.05 3.62
N ALA A 159 -3.19 5.52 3.05
CA ALA A 159 -3.22 6.18 1.75
C ALA A 159 -2.41 7.48 1.76
N ASN A 160 -2.54 8.30 2.81
CA ASN A 160 -1.75 9.53 2.96
C ASN A 160 -0.25 9.21 3.02
N ASP A 161 0.17 8.30 3.90
CA ASP A 161 1.58 7.91 4.05
C ASP A 161 2.12 7.35 2.72
N THR A 162 1.36 6.49 2.04
CA THR A 162 1.78 5.91 0.76
C THR A 162 1.91 6.95 -0.34
N LEU A 163 0.99 7.92 -0.42
CA LEU A 163 1.08 9.02 -1.38
C LEU A 163 2.26 9.93 -1.09
N HIS A 164 2.63 10.12 0.18
CA HIS A 164 3.84 10.86 0.54
C HIS A 164 5.09 10.18 -0.04
N GLU A 165 5.26 8.91 0.27
CA GLU A 165 6.41 8.12 -0.20
C GLU A 165 6.45 8.04 -1.73
N LEU A 166 5.29 7.94 -2.38
CA LEU A 166 5.19 7.99 -3.84
C LEU A 166 5.74 9.31 -4.40
N ARG A 167 5.42 10.46 -3.79
CA ARG A 167 5.96 11.76 -4.20
C ARG A 167 7.46 11.84 -4.01
N LEU A 168 7.98 11.37 -2.87
CA LEU A 168 9.42 11.33 -2.61
C LEU A 168 10.15 10.50 -3.66
N ALA A 169 9.65 9.30 -3.96
CA ALA A 169 10.22 8.42 -4.98
C ALA A 169 10.19 9.05 -6.38
N LEU A 170 9.09 9.74 -6.75
CA LEU A 170 8.99 10.46 -8.01
C LEU A 170 9.95 11.65 -8.09
N ALA A 171 10.11 12.41 -7.00
CA ALA A 171 11.06 13.51 -6.92
C ALA A 171 12.51 13.00 -7.06
N ASP A 172 12.87 11.92 -6.36
CA ASP A 172 14.18 11.29 -6.48
C ASP A 172 14.44 10.79 -7.91
N LYS A 173 13.44 10.16 -8.53
CA LYS A 173 13.52 9.71 -9.93
C LYS A 173 13.76 10.89 -10.87
N ALA A 174 13.08 12.01 -10.65
CA ALA A 174 13.26 13.25 -11.43
C ALA A 174 14.68 13.82 -11.30
N VAL A 175 15.20 13.88 -10.06
CA VAL A 175 16.57 14.34 -9.78
C VAL A 175 17.60 13.43 -10.44
N ILE A 176 17.44 12.11 -10.36
CA ILE A 176 18.33 11.14 -11.02
C ILE A 176 18.30 11.34 -12.54
N PHE A 177 17.12 11.51 -13.12
CA PHE A 177 16.98 11.73 -14.56
C PHE A 177 17.71 12.99 -15.00
N ARG A 178 17.50 14.11 -14.31
CA ARG A 178 18.16 15.39 -14.60
C ARG A 178 19.67 15.32 -14.45
N THR A 179 20.15 14.79 -13.33
CA THR A 179 21.59 14.85 -12.99
C THR A 179 22.43 13.78 -13.69
N LYS A 180 21.88 12.58 -13.87
CA LYS A 180 22.66 11.41 -14.31
C LYS A 180 22.28 10.89 -15.69
N VAL A 181 21.04 11.10 -16.16
CA VAL A 181 20.60 10.60 -17.48
C VAL A 181 20.74 11.70 -18.53
N ARG A 182 20.25 12.92 -18.28
CA ARG A 182 20.27 14.02 -19.26
C ARG A 182 21.68 14.48 -19.64
N HIS A 183 22.64 14.38 -18.71
CA HIS A 183 24.04 14.74 -18.94
C HIS A 183 24.92 13.56 -19.39
N ALA A 184 24.36 12.36 -19.55
CA ALA A 184 25.14 11.21 -19.99
C ALA A 184 25.40 11.29 -21.51
N THR A 185 26.68 11.28 -21.88
CA THR A 185 27.12 11.30 -23.29
C THR A 185 26.76 10.01 -24.05
N ASN A 186 26.56 8.89 -23.33
CA ASN A 186 26.23 7.59 -23.90
C ASN A 186 24.86 7.09 -23.41
N TYR A 187 23.95 6.81 -24.35
CA TYR A 187 22.58 6.32 -24.11
C TYR A 187 22.50 4.82 -23.75
N ASN A 188 23.61 4.19 -23.35
CA ASN A 188 23.60 2.76 -23.05
C ASN A 188 22.76 2.50 -21.77
N ARG A 189 21.66 1.75 -21.93
CA ARG A 189 20.72 1.37 -20.86
C ARG A 189 21.35 0.50 -19.76
N ASN A 190 22.56 -0.03 -19.96
CA ASN A 190 23.29 -0.83 -18.96
C ASN A 190 24.21 -0.02 -18.03
N THR A 191 24.10 1.32 -18.01
CA THR A 191 24.95 2.13 -17.12
C THR A 191 24.42 2.17 -15.69
N ARG A 192 25.32 2.43 -14.73
CA ARG A 192 24.99 2.62 -13.30
C ARG A 192 23.87 3.65 -13.07
N ALA A 193 23.73 4.65 -13.94
CA ALA A 193 22.66 5.64 -13.89
C ALA A 193 21.28 5.01 -14.15
N TRP A 194 21.15 4.18 -15.18
CA TRP A 194 19.91 3.45 -15.49
C TRP A 194 19.57 2.41 -14.41
N GLY A 195 20.57 1.78 -13.77
CA GLY A 195 20.33 0.93 -12.59
C GLY A 195 19.67 1.70 -11.44
N LYS A 196 20.06 2.96 -11.20
CA LYS A 196 19.41 3.82 -10.18
C LYS A 196 18.00 4.27 -10.59
N VAL A 197 17.77 4.49 -11.88
CA VAL A 197 16.41 4.77 -12.38
C VAL A 197 15.51 3.56 -12.17
N ALA A 198 15.99 2.35 -12.51
CA ALA A 198 15.25 1.11 -12.33
C ALA A 198 14.96 0.81 -10.86
N SER A 199 15.90 1.06 -9.94
CA SER A 199 15.65 0.88 -8.50
C SER A 199 14.62 1.87 -7.97
N THR A 200 14.65 3.12 -8.45
CA THR A 200 13.68 4.14 -8.03
C THR A 200 12.29 3.86 -8.64
N GLU A 201 12.25 3.35 -9.88
CA GLU A 201 11.02 2.88 -10.51
C GLU A 201 10.36 1.77 -9.70
N ALA A 202 11.13 0.79 -9.21
CA ALA A 202 10.60 -0.26 -8.37
C ALA A 202 9.95 0.28 -7.07
N ILE A 203 10.52 1.35 -6.48
CA ILE A 203 9.94 2.03 -5.31
C ILE A 203 8.63 2.74 -5.68
N VAL A 204 8.61 3.47 -6.80
CA VAL A 204 7.39 4.12 -7.33
C VAL A 204 6.27 3.09 -7.53
N GLN A 205 6.57 1.98 -8.20
CA GLN A 205 5.61 0.90 -8.46
C GLN A 205 5.12 0.24 -7.17
N ARG A 206 6.01 0.06 -6.17
CA ARG A 206 5.63 -0.46 -4.85
C ARG A 206 4.59 0.43 -4.18
N HIS A 207 4.86 1.73 -4.02
CA HIS A 207 3.93 2.64 -3.37
C HIS A 207 2.64 2.84 -4.17
N ALA A 208 2.72 2.90 -5.50
CA ALA A 208 1.55 2.92 -6.37
C ALA A 208 0.61 1.72 -6.11
N ARG A 209 1.15 0.51 -6.01
CA ARG A 209 0.34 -0.69 -5.74
C ARG A 209 -0.24 -0.72 -4.34
N ILE A 210 0.51 -0.28 -3.33
CA ILE A 210 0.00 -0.17 -1.95
C ILE A 210 -1.19 0.81 -1.92
N TYR A 211 -1.05 1.96 -2.58
CA TYR A 211 -2.11 2.96 -2.66
C TYR A 211 -3.35 2.42 -3.39
N CYS A 212 -3.17 1.79 -4.55
CA CYS A 212 -4.28 1.20 -5.30
C CYS A 212 -5.01 0.12 -4.50
N ARG A 213 -4.26 -0.74 -3.79
CA ARG A 213 -4.84 -1.74 -2.88
C ARG A 213 -5.64 -1.06 -1.77
N CYS A 214 -5.05 -0.06 -1.11
CA CYS A 214 -5.71 0.71 -0.06
C CYS A 214 -7.04 1.33 -0.54
N ARG A 215 -7.03 1.99 -1.70
CA ARG A 215 -8.23 2.60 -2.31
C ARG A 215 -9.32 1.55 -2.62
N LYS A 216 -8.94 0.40 -3.17
CA LYS A 216 -9.87 -0.71 -3.44
C LYS A 216 -10.56 -1.17 -2.14
N GLN A 217 -9.82 -1.26 -1.06
CA GLN A 217 -10.36 -1.64 0.25
C GLN A 217 -11.26 -0.56 0.86
N MET A 218 -10.93 0.73 0.67
CA MET A 218 -11.83 1.83 1.07
C MET A 218 -13.18 1.76 0.34
N ILE A 219 -13.19 1.41 -0.96
CA ILE A 219 -14.43 1.18 -1.72
C ILE A 219 -15.22 0.00 -1.13
N ALA A 220 -14.54 -1.12 -0.82
CA ALA A 220 -15.17 -2.30 -0.22
C ALA A 220 -15.80 -2.01 1.16
N LEU A 221 -15.16 -1.15 1.96
CA LEU A 221 -15.69 -0.66 3.24
C LEU A 221 -16.90 0.29 3.07
N GLY A 222 -17.11 0.82 1.86
CA GLY A 222 -18.19 1.75 1.55
C GLY A 222 -17.85 3.20 1.91
N ALA A 223 -16.60 3.61 1.66
CA ALA A 223 -16.19 5.01 1.78
C ALA A 223 -17.15 5.95 1.04
N SER A 224 -17.40 7.12 1.64
CA SER A 224 -18.31 8.11 1.05
C SER A 224 -17.76 8.67 -0.27
N PRO A 225 -18.62 9.20 -1.16
CA PRO A 225 -18.18 9.88 -2.37
C PRO A 225 -17.19 11.01 -2.09
N ASP A 226 -17.34 11.73 -0.96
CA ASP A 226 -16.43 12.80 -0.55
C ASP A 226 -15.02 12.26 -0.29
N VAL A 227 -14.91 11.13 0.44
CA VAL A 227 -13.63 10.46 0.67
C VAL A 227 -13.03 9.96 -0.65
N LEU A 228 -13.84 9.36 -1.53
CA LEU A 228 -13.36 8.86 -2.84
C LEU A 228 -13.00 9.97 -3.83
N SER A 229 -13.58 11.17 -3.69
CA SER A 229 -13.19 12.35 -4.48
C SER A 229 -11.79 12.86 -4.11
N ARG A 230 -11.40 12.67 -2.85
CA ARG A 230 -10.08 12.99 -2.31
C ARG A 230 -9.04 11.94 -2.71
N TYR A 231 -9.38 10.65 -2.63
CA TYR A 231 -8.49 9.53 -2.98
C TYR A 231 -8.82 8.99 -4.37
N GLN A 232 -8.29 9.65 -5.40
CA GLN A 232 -8.61 9.34 -6.80
C GLN A 232 -7.86 8.11 -7.30
N GLU A 233 -8.31 7.58 -8.44
CA GLU A 233 -7.61 6.47 -9.09
C GLU A 233 -6.24 6.93 -9.60
N LEU A 234 -5.26 6.05 -9.49
CA LEU A 234 -3.89 6.33 -9.94
C LEU A 234 -3.72 5.77 -11.35
N HIS A 235 -3.26 6.60 -12.28
CA HIS A 235 -2.97 6.16 -13.64
C HIS A 235 -1.47 6.12 -13.94
N ASP A 236 -1.04 5.19 -14.80
CA ASP A 236 0.35 5.07 -15.26
C ASP A 236 0.92 6.37 -15.83
N THR A 237 0.07 7.17 -16.48
CA THR A 237 0.46 8.46 -17.04
C THR A 237 0.89 9.46 -15.97
N GLU A 238 0.35 9.35 -14.77
CA GLU A 238 0.63 10.22 -13.61
C GLU A 238 1.93 9.85 -12.88
N LEU A 239 2.41 8.61 -13.07
CA LEU A 239 3.67 8.10 -12.51
C LEU A 239 4.90 8.41 -13.38
N ARG A 240 4.68 8.98 -14.57
CA ARG A 240 5.77 9.42 -15.44
C ARG A 240 6.39 10.69 -14.87
N VAL A 241 7.73 10.71 -14.83
CA VAL A 241 8.47 11.92 -14.44
C VAL A 241 8.18 13.00 -15.48
N SER A 242 7.39 14.00 -15.10
CA SER A 242 7.19 15.19 -15.91
C SER A 242 8.35 16.16 -15.72
N THR A 243 8.61 16.97 -16.75
CA THR A 243 9.57 18.07 -16.69
C THR A 243 9.21 19.09 -15.61
N ALA A 244 7.92 19.26 -15.29
CA ALA A 244 7.47 20.15 -14.22
C ALA A 244 7.92 19.71 -12.82
N ILE A 245 8.03 18.41 -12.54
CA ILE A 245 8.60 17.90 -11.28
C ILE A 245 10.13 18.11 -11.25
N ALA A 246 10.79 17.96 -12.42
CA ALA A 246 12.24 18.06 -12.53
C ALA A 246 12.77 19.51 -12.60
N ASP A 247 11.94 20.47 -13.03
CA ASP A 247 12.29 21.90 -13.16
C ASP A 247 11.05 22.80 -12.99
N PRO A 248 10.65 23.12 -11.75
CA PRO A 248 9.47 23.95 -11.47
C PRO A 248 9.53 25.37 -12.07
N ASN A 249 10.73 25.81 -12.49
CA ASN A 249 10.99 27.17 -12.99
C ASN A 249 11.22 27.23 -14.51
N ALA A 250 11.04 26.12 -15.25
CA ALA A 250 11.20 26.15 -16.70
C ALA A 250 10.09 26.97 -17.39
N ARG A 251 10.44 27.78 -18.39
CA ARG A 251 9.47 28.59 -19.15
C ARG A 251 8.72 27.72 -20.16
N GLY A 252 7.38 27.74 -20.12
CA GLY A 252 6.53 27.09 -21.13
C GLY A 252 5.54 26.02 -20.63
N HIS A 253 5.34 25.87 -19.32
CA HIS A 253 4.37 24.90 -18.78
C HIS A 253 2.94 25.42 -18.88
N TRP A 254 2.27 25.11 -19.98
CA TRP A 254 0.83 25.37 -20.13
C TRP A 254 -0.02 24.09 -20.10
N ASP A 255 0.60 22.90 -20.16
CA ASP A 255 -0.11 21.62 -20.27
C ASP A 255 0.30 20.54 -19.23
N ASP A 256 1.32 20.82 -18.40
CA ASP A 256 1.77 19.90 -17.34
C ASP A 256 0.93 20.13 -16.07
N THR A 257 -0.36 19.78 -16.10
CA THR A 257 -1.16 19.72 -14.87
C THR A 257 -0.56 18.62 -14.00
N LEU A 258 0.05 18.97 -12.86
CA LEU A 258 0.56 17.98 -11.91
C LEU A 258 -0.56 17.02 -11.55
N ALA A 259 -0.24 15.73 -11.41
CA ALA A 259 -1.21 14.73 -10.98
C ALA A 259 -1.92 15.17 -9.69
N TRP A 260 -3.18 14.80 -9.54
CA TRP A 260 -4.06 15.27 -8.45
C TRP A 260 -3.40 15.11 -7.07
N PHE A 261 -2.67 14.02 -6.87
CA PHE A 261 -2.01 13.75 -5.61
C PHE A 261 -0.89 14.73 -5.29
N TRP A 262 -0.35 15.54 -6.19
CA TRP A 262 0.61 16.60 -5.83
C TRP A 262 -0.04 17.79 -5.11
N THR A 263 -1.32 18.00 -5.34
CA THR A 263 -2.09 19.11 -4.75
C THR A 263 -2.70 18.77 -3.39
N MET A 264 -2.58 17.52 -2.93
CA MET A 264 -3.03 17.14 -1.60
C MET A 264 -2.02 17.53 -0.51
N ASP A 265 -2.54 18.03 0.61
CA ASP A 265 -1.73 18.31 1.80
C ASP A 265 -1.43 17.04 2.57
N VAL A 266 -0.42 16.30 2.12
CA VAL A 266 0.05 15.08 2.77
C VAL A 266 1.24 15.43 3.69
N PRO A 267 1.30 14.87 4.91
CA PRO A 267 2.31 15.19 5.92
C PRO A 267 3.73 14.90 5.43
N TRP A 268 4.70 15.65 5.96
CA TRP A 268 6.14 15.48 5.68
C TRP A 268 6.86 14.53 6.65
N ASP A 269 6.23 14.19 7.77
CA ASP A 269 6.85 13.36 8.81
C ASP A 269 6.42 11.89 8.70
N THR A 270 6.97 11.18 7.72
CA THR A 270 7.16 9.73 7.81
C THR A 270 8.61 9.44 8.11
N ALA A 271 8.95 9.31 9.40
CA ALA A 271 10.09 8.48 9.76
C ALA A 271 9.81 7.09 9.20
N ILE A 272 10.63 6.65 8.24
CA ILE A 272 10.60 5.29 7.68
C ILE A 272 10.54 4.33 8.87
N ASP A 273 9.42 3.66 9.06
CA ASP A 273 9.33 2.57 10.03
C ASP A 273 10.22 1.46 9.49
N ASN A 274 11.47 1.48 9.92
CA ASN A 274 12.51 0.56 9.51
C ASN A 274 12.34 -0.83 10.18
N TRP A 275 11.10 -1.25 10.42
CA TRP A 275 10.76 -2.51 11.07
C TRP A 275 11.20 -3.71 10.20
N MET A 276 11.35 -3.52 8.88
CA MET A 276 11.91 -4.53 7.98
C MET A 276 13.45 -4.63 7.99
N SER A 277 14.17 -3.76 8.71
CA SER A 277 15.62 -3.93 8.91
C SER A 277 15.98 -4.85 10.07
N GLU A 278 15.02 -5.21 10.92
CA GLU A 278 15.25 -6.17 12.02
C GLU A 278 15.30 -7.63 11.55
N CYS A 279 15.12 -7.88 10.25
CA CYS A 279 15.15 -9.21 9.63
C CYS A 279 16.41 -9.49 8.79
N LEU A 280 17.52 -8.78 9.04
CA LEU A 280 18.85 -9.11 8.50
C LEU A 280 19.71 -9.85 9.52
#